data_AF-A0A0N4T718-F1
#
_entry.id   AF-A0A0N4T718-F1
#
_cell.length_a   1.000
_cell.length_b   1.000
_cell.length_c   1.000
_cell.angle_alpha   90.00
_cell.angle_beta   90.00
_cell.angle_gamma   90.00
#
_symmetry.space_group_name_H-M   'P 1'
#
loop_
_entity.id
_entity.type
_entity.pdbx_description
1 polymer ?
#
loop_
_entity_poly.entity_id
_entity_poly.type
_entity_poly.pdbx_seq_one_letter_code
_entity_poly.pdbx_strand_id
1 'polypeptide(L)'
;LKFYREGNANGPPRFSLGYGFKSGDTGQFVLHNSNSPDSEPCNQLISLCIWIIKKGPLNEYNQYDYVIVSNWVRFPVFVIARDPERFRSEHMQNVLQFLEDNNYINVMTKAFNMISPVDYSQCQYTPTFSGAGR
;
A
#
# COMPACT_ATOMS: atom_id res chain seq x y z
N LEU A 1 -4.83 6.13 8.90
CA LEU A 1 -3.87 6.04 10.02
C LEU A 1 -2.67 5.24 9.55
N LYS A 2 -1.50 5.87 9.39
CA LYS A 2 -0.23 5.21 9.02
C LYS A 2 0.70 5.25 10.22
N PHE A 3 1.21 4.10 10.67
CA PHE A 3 2.27 4.02 11.68
C PHE A 3 3.62 3.76 11.00
N TYR A 4 4.66 4.47 11.41
CA TYR A 4 6.02 4.27 10.91
C TYR A 4 7.05 4.70 11.95
N ARG A 5 8.29 4.23 11.84
CA ARG A 5 9.41 4.72 12.66
C ARG A 5 10.28 5.65 11.82
N GLU A 6 10.69 6.77 12.40
CA GLU A 6 11.46 7.80 11.70
C GLU A 6 12.94 7.42 11.61
N GLY A 7 13.54 7.48 10.42
CA GLY A 7 14.96 7.22 10.20
C GLY A 7 15.33 5.73 10.08
N ASN A 8 14.98 4.88 11.04
CA ASN A 8 15.28 3.44 11.01
C ASN A 8 14.29 2.59 11.84
N ALA A 9 14.49 1.27 11.85
CA ALA A 9 13.65 0.31 12.57
C ALA A 9 13.60 0.54 14.09
N ASN A 10 14.54 1.27 14.68
CA ASN A 10 14.61 1.65 16.09
C ASN A 10 14.25 3.12 16.35
N GLY A 11 13.86 3.86 15.30
CA GLY A 11 13.49 5.26 15.40
C GLY A 11 12.21 5.49 16.19
N PRO A 12 11.93 6.75 16.60
CA PRO A 12 10.72 7.07 17.33
C PRO A 12 9.48 6.75 16.49
N PRO A 13 8.44 6.15 17.09
CA PRO A 13 7.20 5.88 16.39
C PRO A 13 6.50 7.20 16.04
N ARG A 14 6.07 7.30 14.79
CA ARG A 14 5.25 8.37 14.24
C ARG A 14 3.95 7.78 13.73
N PHE A 15 2.89 8.58 13.81
CA PHE A 15 1.63 8.29 13.15
C PHE A 15 1.22 9.46 12.29
N SER A 16 0.56 9.17 11.18
CA SER A 16 -0.11 10.18 10.35
C SER A 16 -1.57 9.79 10.17
N LEU A 17 -2.43 10.78 10.37
CA LEU A 17 -3.86 10.68 10.11
C LEU A 17 -4.15 11.33 8.78
N GLY A 18 -5.13 10.80 8.06
CA GLY A 18 -5.43 11.26 6.72
C GLY A 18 -6.72 10.64 6.21
N TYR A 19 -7.23 11.24 5.14
CA TYR A 19 -8.42 10.79 4.42
C TYR A 19 -8.09 10.70 2.94
N GLY A 20 -8.82 9.86 2.21
CA GLY A 20 -8.65 9.68 0.78
C GLY A 20 -9.97 9.82 0.05
N PHE A 21 -9.93 10.45 -1.12
CA PHE A 21 -11.09 10.55 -2.01
C PHE A 21 -10.81 9.82 -3.32
N LYS A 22 -11.82 9.11 -3.81
CA LYS A 22 -11.82 8.65 -5.21
C LYS A 22 -11.84 9.91 -6.09
N SER A 23 -10.90 10.00 -7.01
CA SER A 23 -10.86 11.05 -8.03
C SER A 23 -11.07 10.40 -9.40
N GLY A 24 -11.91 11.01 -10.24
CA GLY A 24 -12.22 10.49 -11.57
C GLY A 24 -12.81 9.08 -11.61
N ASP A 25 -12.71 8.43 -12.77
CA ASP A 25 -13.33 7.14 -13.06
C ASP A 25 -12.36 5.96 -13.04
N THR A 26 -11.05 6.21 -13.14
CA THR A 26 -10.00 5.22 -13.45
C THR A 26 -9.28 4.63 -12.23
N GLY A 27 -9.96 4.55 -11.08
CA GLY A 27 -9.37 3.96 -9.86
C GLY A 27 -8.29 4.84 -9.21
N GLN A 28 -8.30 6.14 -9.50
CA GLN A 28 -7.42 7.14 -8.90
C GLN A 28 -7.95 7.57 -7.53
N PHE A 29 -7.03 7.73 -6.58
CA PHE A 29 -7.28 8.23 -5.24
C PHE A 29 -6.32 9.38 -4.92
N VAL A 30 -6.88 10.42 -4.31
CA VAL A 30 -6.13 11.55 -3.75
C VAL A 30 -6.10 11.35 -2.24
N LEU A 31 -4.91 11.31 -1.65
CA LEU A 31 -4.72 11.20 -0.21
C LEU A 31 -4.35 12.55 0.39
N HIS A 32 -5.03 12.90 1.47
CA HIS A 32 -4.67 14.00 2.34
C HIS A 32 -4.18 13.44 3.65
N ASN A 33 -3.09 13.99 4.19
CA ASN A 33 -2.58 13.57 5.48
C ASN A 33 -2.25 14.80 6.35
N SER A 34 -2.14 14.58 7.65
CA SER A 34 -1.86 15.60 8.67
C SER A 34 -0.49 16.27 8.53
N ASN A 35 0.37 15.77 7.65
CA ASN A 35 1.74 16.22 7.47
C ASN A 35 1.90 17.12 6.23
N SER A 36 0.86 17.28 5.40
CA SER A 36 0.84 18.21 4.26
C SER A 36 -0.41 19.11 4.35
N PRO A 37 -0.26 20.45 4.27
CA PRO A 37 -1.38 21.37 4.46
C PRO A 37 -2.46 21.30 3.37
N ASP A 38 -2.14 20.80 2.17
CA ASP A 38 -3.05 20.75 1.02
C ASP A 38 -3.24 19.32 0.46
N SER A 39 -4.40 19.05 -0.18
CA SER A 39 -4.42 18.05 -1.26
C SER A 39 -3.52 18.59 -2.34
N GLU A 40 -2.33 18.03 -2.47
CA GLU A 40 -1.59 18.30 -3.68
C GLU A 40 -2.36 17.66 -4.85
N PRO A 41 -2.72 18.41 -5.91
CA PRO A 41 -3.36 17.84 -7.08
C PRO A 41 -2.39 16.89 -7.82
N CYS A 42 -2.92 15.84 -8.46
CA CYS A 42 -2.12 14.78 -9.12
C CYS A 42 -1.17 15.23 -10.24
N ASN A 43 -1.19 16.51 -10.58
CA ASN A 43 -0.34 17.14 -11.59
C ASN A 43 0.92 17.78 -10.99
N GLN A 44 1.06 17.86 -9.66
CA GLN A 44 2.31 18.27 -9.02
C GLN A 44 3.23 17.06 -8.84
N LEU A 45 4.53 17.29 -9.10
CA LEU A 45 5.61 16.30 -9.02
C LEU A 45 5.72 15.59 -7.66
N ILE A 46 5.05 16.13 -6.64
CA ILE A 46 5.12 15.73 -5.22
C ILE A 46 3.76 15.20 -4.71
N SER A 47 2.69 15.30 -5.53
CA SER A 47 1.39 14.77 -5.14
C SER A 47 1.37 13.24 -5.22
N LEU A 48 1.10 12.61 -4.07
CA LEU A 48 0.90 11.18 -3.92
C LEU A 48 -0.47 10.78 -4.47
N CYS A 49 -0.64 10.90 -5.77
CA CYS A 49 -1.77 10.26 -6.43
C CYS A 49 -1.50 8.78 -6.56
N ILE A 50 -2.47 8.02 -6.07
CA ILE A 50 -2.37 6.59 -5.96
C ILE A 50 -3.47 5.99 -6.84
N TRP A 51 -3.06 5.11 -7.74
CA TRP A 51 -3.96 4.35 -8.58
C TRP A 51 -4.01 2.92 -8.06
N ILE A 52 -5.22 2.37 -7.99
CA ILE A 52 -5.41 0.94 -7.83
C ILE A 52 -5.15 0.28 -9.19
N ILE A 53 -4.00 -0.37 -9.32
CA ILE A 53 -3.57 -1.04 -10.55
C ILE A 53 -4.22 -2.42 -10.67
N LYS A 54 -4.35 -3.13 -9.55
CA LYS A 54 -4.96 -4.45 -9.49
C LYS A 54 -5.64 -4.68 -8.16
N LYS A 55 -6.78 -5.36 -8.21
CA LYS A 55 -7.49 -5.88 -7.03
C LYS A 55 -7.30 -7.39 -6.97
N GLY A 56 -7.13 -7.92 -5.76
CA GLY A 56 -7.19 -9.35 -5.49
C GLY A 56 -8.60 -9.93 -5.63
N PRO A 57 -8.80 -11.22 -5.33
CA PRO A 57 -10.12 -11.82 -5.26
C PRO A 57 -10.91 -11.30 -4.06
N LEU A 58 -12.24 -11.48 -4.09
CA LEU A 58 -13.12 -11.23 -2.95
C LEU A 58 -13.04 -12.41 -1.99
N ASN A 59 -12.94 -12.12 -0.70
CA ASN A 59 -12.94 -13.12 0.37
C ASN A 59 -14.35 -13.39 0.91
N GLU A 60 -14.43 -14.23 1.94
CA GLU A 60 -15.65 -14.64 2.63
C GLU A 60 -16.44 -13.47 3.25
N TYR A 61 -15.80 -12.31 3.44
CA TYR A 61 -16.43 -11.08 3.92
C TYR A 61 -16.84 -10.12 2.79
N ASN A 62 -16.79 -10.57 1.54
CA ASN A 62 -17.03 -9.76 0.33
C ASN A 62 -16.07 -8.56 0.23
N GLN A 63 -14.81 -8.76 0.60
CA GLN A 63 -13.78 -7.73 0.54
C GLN A 63 -12.57 -8.21 -0.27
N TYR A 64 -11.89 -7.31 -0.98
CA TYR A 64 -10.71 -7.69 -1.79
C TYR A 64 -9.52 -8.08 -0.90
N ASP A 65 -8.94 -9.27 -1.07
CA ASP A 65 -7.84 -9.75 -0.21
C ASP A 65 -6.60 -8.86 -0.22
N TYR A 66 -6.30 -8.29 -1.38
CA TYR A 66 -5.22 -7.33 -1.54
C TYR A 66 -5.54 -6.29 -2.61
N VAL A 67 -4.78 -5.20 -2.60
CA VAL A 67 -4.74 -4.22 -3.69
C VAL A 67 -3.29 -3.89 -4.00
N ILE A 68 -2.99 -3.77 -5.29
CA ILE A 68 -1.72 -3.24 -5.78
C ILE A 68 -1.96 -1.78 -6.11
N VAL A 69 -1.19 -0.90 -5.49
CA VAL A 69 -1.28 0.52 -5.68
C VAL A 69 0.04 1.10 -6.17
N SER A 70 -0.03 2.01 -7.13
CA SER A 70 1.15 2.68 -7.67
C SER A 70 0.78 4.04 -8.24
N ASN A 71 1.74 4.73 -8.84
CA ASN A 71 1.55 5.98 -9.56
C ASN A 71 1.83 5.80 -11.05
N TRP A 72 1.65 6.87 -11.82
CA TRP A 72 1.84 6.88 -13.27
C TRP A 72 3.29 6.58 -13.71
N VAL A 73 4.29 6.88 -12.87
CA VAL A 73 5.71 6.53 -13.11
C VAL A 73 6.07 5.11 -12.66
N ARG A 74 5.10 4.31 -12.20
CA ARG A 74 5.28 2.93 -11.71
C ARG A 74 6.24 2.79 -10.51
N PHE A 75 6.48 3.88 -9.76
CA PHE A 75 7.33 3.87 -8.58
C PHE A 75 6.97 5.02 -7.61
N PRO A 76 6.69 4.75 -6.32
CA PRO A 76 6.71 3.44 -5.66
C PRO A 76 5.51 2.55 -6.02
N VAL A 77 5.67 1.25 -5.77
CA VAL A 77 4.58 0.25 -5.83
C VAL A 77 4.37 -0.30 -4.43
N PHE A 78 3.13 -0.34 -3.98
CA PHE A 78 2.77 -0.99 -2.72
C PHE A 78 1.76 -2.10 -2.99
N VAL A 79 1.95 -3.21 -2.30
CA VAL A 79 0.95 -4.27 -2.20
C VAL A 79 0.39 -4.24 -0.79
N ILE A 80 -0.90 -3.93 -0.68
CA ILE A 80 -1.59 -3.83 0.61
C ILE A 80 -2.49 -5.05 0.73
N ALA A 81 -2.15 -5.96 1.65
CA ALA A 81 -2.92 -7.15 1.96
C ALA A 81 -3.74 -6.96 3.24
N ARG A 82 -4.95 -7.55 3.31
CA ARG A 82 -5.72 -7.62 4.56
C ARG A 82 -5.13 -8.61 5.54
N ASP A 83 -4.82 -9.80 5.06
CA ASP A 83 -4.20 -10.89 5.82
C ASP A 83 -2.82 -11.17 5.22
N PRO A 84 -1.73 -10.80 5.90
CA PRO A 84 -0.37 -11.04 5.43
C PRO A 84 -0.03 -12.52 5.24
N GLU A 85 -0.53 -13.42 6.09
CA GLU A 85 -0.21 -14.85 6.03
C GLU A 85 -0.91 -15.50 4.84
N ARG A 86 -2.21 -15.23 4.66
CA ARG A 86 -2.96 -15.68 3.49
C ARG A 86 -2.39 -15.10 2.20
N PHE A 87 -2.00 -13.83 2.22
CA PHE A 87 -1.36 -13.21 1.05
C PHE A 87 -0.05 -13.91 0.68
N ARG A 88 0.79 -14.23 1.67
CA ARG A 88 2.06 -14.92 1.47
C ARG A 88 1.88 -16.32 0.89
N SER A 89 0.91 -17.09 1.38
CA SER A 89 0.68 -18.46 0.92
C SER A 89 -0.05 -18.55 -0.42
N GLU A 90 -1.06 -17.70 -0.66
CA GLU A 90 -1.98 -17.85 -1.80
C GLU A 90 -1.71 -16.86 -2.96
N HIS A 91 -1.25 -15.65 -2.67
CA HIS A 91 -1.28 -14.54 -3.63
C HIS A 91 0.11 -14.02 -4.04
N MET A 92 1.12 -14.17 -3.20
CA MET A 92 2.43 -13.53 -3.36
C MET A 92 3.11 -13.88 -4.69
N GLN A 93 3.17 -15.16 -5.06
CA GLN A 93 3.80 -15.59 -6.32
C GLN A 93 3.11 -14.97 -7.55
N ASN A 94 1.78 -15.02 -7.58
CA ASN A 94 0.98 -14.46 -8.69
C ASN A 94 1.13 -12.94 -8.78
N VAL A 95 1.22 -12.25 -7.64
CA VAL A 95 1.44 -10.80 -7.61
C VAL A 95 2.84 -10.44 -8.08
N LEU A 96 3.88 -11.16 -7.66
CA LEU A 96 5.24 -10.92 -8.14
C LEU A 96 5.33 -11.13 -9.65
N GLN A 97 4.75 -12.20 -10.18
CA GLN A 97 4.70 -12.43 -11.62
C GLN A 97 3.97 -11.30 -12.35
N PHE A 98 2.81 -10.85 -11.86
CA PHE A 98 2.09 -9.72 -12.44
C PHE A 98 2.95 -8.43 -12.45
N LEU A 99 3.69 -8.16 -11.38
CA LEU A 99 4.56 -6.99 -11.30
C LEU A 99 5.74 -7.08 -12.28
N GLU A 100 6.28 -8.27 -12.50
CA GLU A 100 7.33 -8.51 -13.51
C GLU A 100 6.79 -8.34 -14.93
N ASP A 101 5.68 -9.01 -15.26
CA ASP A 101 5.06 -8.98 -16.58
C ASP A 101 4.64 -7.55 -17.01
N ASN A 102 4.31 -6.71 -16.03
CA ASN A 102 3.88 -5.33 -16.26
C ASN A 102 5.00 -4.29 -16.04
N ASN A 103 6.27 -4.73 -15.95
CA ASN A 103 7.46 -3.89 -15.81
C ASN A 103 7.49 -3.00 -14.56
N TYR A 104 6.76 -3.38 -13.49
CA TYR A 104 6.91 -2.77 -12.17
C TYR A 104 8.16 -3.31 -11.45
N ILE A 105 8.46 -4.59 -11.65
CA ILE A 105 9.71 -5.22 -11.24
C ILE A 105 10.51 -5.52 -12.52
N ASN A 106 11.69 -4.92 -12.63
CA ASN A 106 12.63 -5.12 -13.73
C ASN A 106 14.04 -5.48 -13.22
N VAL A 107 14.96 -5.75 -14.15
CA VAL A 107 16.36 -6.11 -13.85
C VAL A 107 17.04 -5.07 -12.96
N MET A 108 16.79 -3.78 -13.17
CA MET A 108 17.34 -2.71 -12.33
C MET A 108 16.78 -2.77 -10.89
N THR A 109 15.46 -2.92 -10.72
CA THR A 109 14.87 -3.01 -9.38
C THR A 109 15.33 -4.24 -8.59
N LYS A 110 15.60 -5.36 -9.29
CA LYS A 110 16.17 -6.58 -8.71
C LYS A 110 17.66 -6.35 -8.35
N ALA A 111 18.44 -5.77 -9.25
CA ALA A 111 19.87 -5.50 -9.05
C ALA A 111 20.15 -4.55 -7.88
N PHE A 112 19.26 -3.59 -7.62
CA PHE A 112 19.39 -2.63 -6.53
C PHE A 112 18.65 -3.01 -5.24
N ASN A 113 18.14 -4.26 -5.11
CA ASN A 113 17.36 -4.71 -3.94
C ASN A 113 16.22 -3.75 -3.56
N MET A 114 15.57 -3.13 -4.56
CA MET A 114 14.49 -2.15 -4.33
C MET A 114 13.16 -2.83 -3.95
N ILE A 115 13.14 -4.17 -3.96
CA ILE A 115 12.04 -4.97 -3.42
C ILE A 115 12.34 -5.19 -1.94
N SER A 116 11.62 -4.47 -1.07
CA SER A 116 11.72 -4.67 0.37
C SER A 116 10.56 -5.55 0.84
N PRO A 117 10.77 -6.87 1.03
CA PRO A 117 9.77 -7.70 1.68
C PRO A 117 9.58 -7.20 3.11
N VAL A 118 8.33 -6.88 3.47
CA VAL A 118 7.99 -6.51 4.84
C VAL A 118 7.95 -7.78 5.67
N ASP A 119 8.82 -7.88 6.69
CA ASP A 119 8.74 -8.93 7.69
C ASP A 119 7.67 -8.56 8.74
N TYR A 120 6.63 -9.37 8.83
CA TYR A 120 5.52 -9.19 9.75
C TYR A 120 5.71 -9.95 11.08
N SER A 121 6.76 -10.76 11.22
CA SER A 121 7.03 -11.55 12.44
C SER A 121 7.17 -10.69 13.70
N GLN A 122 7.59 -9.43 13.52
CA GLN A 122 7.79 -8.44 14.58
C GLN A 122 6.57 -7.51 14.77
N CYS A 123 5.50 -7.68 14.00
CA CYS A 123 4.31 -6.82 14.07
C CYS A 123 3.32 -7.37 15.11
N GLN A 124 3.13 -6.61 16.19
CA GLN A 124 2.01 -6.81 17.10
C GLN A 124 0.83 -5.94 16.65
N TYR A 125 -0.15 -6.54 16.00
CA TYR A 125 -1.37 -5.84 15.63
C TYR A 125 -2.23 -5.60 16.86
N THR A 126 -2.66 -4.36 17.07
CA THR A 126 -3.67 -4.08 18.09
C THR A 126 -4.93 -4.88 17.74
N PRO A 127 -5.58 -5.55 18.71
CA PRO A 127 -6.88 -6.15 18.47
C PRO A 127 -7.79 -5.08 17.88
N THR A 128 -8.42 -5.41 16.75
CA THR A 128 -9.29 -4.50 16.02
C THR A 128 -10.26 -3.82 16.97
N PHE A 129 -10.47 -2.51 16.83
CA PHE A 129 -11.57 -1.76 17.47
C PHE A 129 -12.92 -2.22 16.90
N SER A 130 -13.26 -3.51 17.05
CA SER A 130 -14.51 -4.11 16.60
C SER A 130 -15.53 -4.21 17.74
N GLY A 131 -15.28 -3.52 18.86
CA GLY A 131 -16.14 -3.54 20.06
C GLY A 131 -16.88 -2.23 20.34
N ALA A 132 -16.75 -1.19 19.51
CA ALA A 132 -17.50 0.05 19.66
C ALA A 132 -18.72 0.03 18.75
N GLY A 133 -19.74 -0.77 19.11
CA GLY A 133 -20.99 -0.85 18.36
C GLY A 133 -21.80 -2.11 18.62
N ARG A 134 -22.22 -2.32 19.86
CA ARG A 134 -23.48 -2.98 20.20
C ARG A 134 -24.22 -2.09 21.18
#